data_AF-A0A9X3EJM6-F1
#
_entry.id   AF-A0A9X3EJM6-F1
#
_cell.length_a   1.000
_cell.length_b   1.000
_cell.length_c   1.000
_cell.angle_alpha   90.00
_cell.angle_beta   90.00
_cell.angle_gamma   90.00
#
_symmetry.space_group_name_H-M   'P 1'
#
loop_
_entity.id
_entity.type
_entity.pdbx_description
1 polymer ?
#
loop_
_entity_poly.entity_id
_entity_poly.type
_entity_poly.pdbx_seq_one_letter_code
_entity_poly.pdbx_strand_id
1 'polypeptide(L)'
;MKYASGTLVPNPPDPDKFIGEPLTAAQAEEKCASWGLRLFSPRTQEHLRAAVTAASAAEFAPVHTNGDYPPTVAVDSDAAGYLSIMGIYPVTPGLSCESKPLNSEDCPQWAAKPDPQAPDVVMPYWVTDKIFKEPGTTNCAGCSLYFNWNLDVQPPVLTGYEAINLNGKGWSSPHFLCEVGDKLGAPEG
;
A
#
# COMPACT_ATOMS: atom_id res chain seq x y z
N MET A 1 6.22 -9.38 -54.59
CA MET A 1 7.16 -8.81 -53.60
C MET A 1 6.36 -7.87 -52.71
N LYS A 2 6.14 -8.06 -51.39
CA LYS A 2 6.47 -9.13 -50.44
C LYS A 2 5.26 -9.31 -49.48
N TYR A 3 4.90 -10.57 -49.25
CA TYR A 3 4.11 -11.16 -48.15
C TYR A 3 4.66 -10.74 -46.76
N ALA A 4 4.01 -10.84 -45.61
CA ALA A 4 2.67 -11.21 -45.13
C ALA A 4 2.66 -10.86 -43.61
N SER A 5 1.52 -10.54 -43.01
CA SER A 5 1.10 -11.15 -41.74
C SER A 5 -0.26 -10.59 -41.34
N GLY A 6 -1.26 -11.47 -41.31
CA GLY A 6 -2.56 -11.21 -40.68
C GLY A 6 -2.42 -11.17 -39.16
N THR A 7 -1.67 -10.21 -38.63
CA THR A 7 -1.66 -9.94 -37.21
C THR A 7 -2.80 -8.97 -36.94
N LEU A 8 -3.86 -9.45 -36.29
CA LEU A 8 -4.77 -8.58 -35.56
C LEU A 8 -3.87 -7.73 -34.65
N VAL A 9 -3.72 -6.44 -34.94
CA VAL A 9 -3.20 -5.51 -33.95
C VAL A 9 -4.23 -5.58 -32.82
N PRO A 10 -3.90 -6.05 -31.60
CA PRO A 10 -4.83 -5.99 -30.51
C PRO A 10 -5.27 -4.53 -30.40
N ASN A 11 -6.57 -4.28 -30.28
CA ASN A 11 -7.02 -2.95 -29.91
C ASN A 11 -6.19 -2.50 -28.70
N PRO A 12 -5.75 -1.22 -28.67
CA PRO A 12 -5.09 -0.71 -27.48
C PRO A 12 -5.96 -1.07 -26.28
N PRO A 13 -5.34 -1.59 -25.20
CA PRO A 13 -6.08 -1.99 -24.03
C PRO A 13 -6.99 -0.83 -23.64
N ASP A 14 -8.30 -1.10 -23.60
CA ASP A 14 -9.30 -0.10 -23.22
C ASP A 14 -8.88 0.49 -21.87
N PRO A 15 -8.56 1.80 -21.79
CA PRO A 15 -7.96 2.40 -20.60
C PRO A 15 -8.87 2.25 -19.37
N ASP A 16 -10.17 2.04 -19.58
CA ASP A 16 -11.15 1.83 -18.51
C ASP A 16 -11.23 0.37 -18.02
N LYS A 17 -10.52 -0.57 -18.68
CA LYS A 17 -10.57 -2.01 -18.37
C LYS A 17 -9.53 -2.47 -17.36
N PHE A 18 -8.63 -1.59 -16.94
CA PHE A 18 -7.49 -1.90 -16.06
C PHE A 18 -7.63 -1.36 -14.64
N ILE A 19 -8.63 -0.54 -14.38
CA ILE A 19 -8.89 -0.03 -13.03
C ILE A 19 -9.88 -1.00 -12.37
N GLY A 20 -9.34 -2.01 -11.68
CA GLY A 20 -10.16 -2.78 -10.73
C GLY A 20 -10.85 -1.82 -9.76
N GLU A 21 -12.04 -2.18 -9.29
CA GLU A 21 -12.74 -1.37 -8.27
C GLU A 21 -11.79 -1.09 -7.10
N PRO A 22 -11.64 0.18 -6.67
CA PRO A 22 -10.76 0.53 -5.56
C PRO A 22 -11.07 -0.30 -4.32
N LEU A 23 -10.05 -0.92 -3.74
CA LEU A 23 -10.18 -1.72 -2.53
C LEU A 23 -9.86 -0.87 -1.31
N THR A 24 -10.67 -0.98 -0.27
CA THR A 24 -10.29 -0.47 1.06
C THR A 24 -9.07 -1.22 1.58
N ALA A 25 -8.33 -0.66 2.54
CA ALA A 25 -7.21 -1.38 3.15
C ALA A 25 -7.61 -2.76 3.71
N ALA A 26 -8.79 -2.88 4.32
CA ALA A 26 -9.31 -4.17 4.78
C ALA A 26 -9.54 -5.17 3.63
N GLN A 27 -10.10 -4.71 2.50
CA GLN A 27 -10.29 -5.56 1.31
C GLN A 27 -8.97 -5.90 0.63
N ALA A 28 -8.03 -4.96 0.58
CA ALA A 28 -6.69 -5.17 0.05
C ALA A 28 -5.91 -6.18 0.92
N GLU A 29 -6.09 -6.16 2.24
CA GLU A 29 -5.56 -7.19 3.14
C GLU A 29 -6.13 -8.58 2.84
N GLU A 30 -7.44 -8.71 2.66
CA GLU A 30 -8.05 -9.99 2.26
C GLU A 30 -7.50 -10.47 0.92
N LYS A 31 -7.26 -9.54 -0.01
CA LYS A 31 -6.68 -9.86 -1.31
C LYS A 31 -5.22 -10.31 -1.19
N CYS A 32 -4.38 -9.61 -0.43
CA CYS A 32 -3.01 -10.02 -0.15
C CYS A 32 -2.96 -11.39 0.55
N ALA A 33 -3.87 -11.64 1.50
CA ALA A 33 -3.97 -12.91 2.22
C ALA A 33 -4.27 -14.08 1.27
N SER A 34 -5.03 -13.87 0.19
CA SER A 34 -5.26 -14.90 -0.83
C SER A 34 -3.99 -15.36 -1.56
N TRP A 35 -2.92 -14.57 -1.52
CA TRP A 35 -1.59 -14.90 -2.03
C TRP A 35 -0.61 -15.33 -0.93
N GLY A 36 -1.07 -15.50 0.32
CA GLY A 36 -0.20 -15.76 1.46
C GLY A 36 0.67 -14.57 1.85
N LEU A 37 0.24 -13.35 1.49
CA LEU A 37 0.89 -12.08 1.79
C LEU A 37 0.00 -11.25 2.74
N ARG A 38 0.48 -10.08 3.15
CA ARG A 38 -0.32 -9.05 3.84
C ARG A 38 -0.18 -7.71 3.14
N LEU A 39 -1.06 -6.75 3.43
CA LEU A 39 -0.90 -5.38 2.95
C LEU A 39 0.42 -4.80 3.48
N PHE A 40 1.10 -4.04 2.64
CA PHE A 40 2.38 -3.44 2.96
C PHE A 40 2.31 -2.56 4.21
N SER A 41 3.26 -2.78 5.12
CA SER A 41 3.39 -2.06 6.39
C SER A 41 4.86 -1.80 6.66
N PRO A 42 5.36 -0.59 6.36
CA PRO A 42 6.78 -0.27 6.50
C PRO A 42 7.21 -0.38 7.97
N ARG A 43 8.38 -0.99 8.21
CA ARG A 43 8.90 -1.28 9.57
C ARG A 43 10.03 -0.34 9.95
N THR A 44 10.74 0.16 8.94
CA THR A 44 11.86 1.10 9.07
C THR A 44 11.81 2.10 7.91
N GLN A 45 12.64 3.14 8.01
CA GLN A 45 12.83 4.08 6.93
C GLN A 45 13.31 3.44 5.63
N GLU A 46 14.21 2.47 5.74
CA GLU A 46 14.75 1.73 4.60
C GLU A 46 13.66 0.87 3.95
N HIS A 47 12.77 0.26 4.75
CA HIS A 47 11.66 -0.53 4.22
C HIS A 47 10.69 0.35 3.40
N LEU A 48 10.34 1.53 3.92
CA LEU A 48 9.51 2.48 3.17
C LEU A 48 10.21 2.97 1.90
N ARG A 49 11.51 3.29 1.97
CA ARG A 49 12.28 3.74 0.80
C ARG A 49 12.34 2.67 -0.30
N ALA A 50 12.50 1.40 0.08
CA ALA A 50 12.47 0.29 -0.87
C ALA A 50 11.10 0.17 -1.56
N ALA A 51 10.02 0.30 -0.80
CA ALA A 51 8.66 0.29 -1.35
C ALA A 51 8.37 1.49 -2.26
N VAL A 52 8.80 2.69 -1.91
CA VAL A 52 8.72 3.88 -2.79
C VAL A 52 9.48 3.63 -4.09
N THR A 53 10.69 3.08 -4.00
CA THR A 53 11.50 2.75 -5.19
C THR A 53 10.76 1.77 -6.10
N ALA A 54 10.17 0.71 -5.53
CA ALA A 54 9.41 -0.27 -6.28
C ALA A 54 8.12 0.34 -6.88
N ALA A 55 7.35 1.10 -6.09
CA ALA A 55 6.11 1.72 -6.53
C ALA A 55 6.33 2.79 -7.62
N SER A 56 7.50 3.42 -7.65
CA SER A 56 7.90 4.38 -8.70
C SER A 56 8.52 3.73 -9.94
N ALA A 57 8.87 2.44 -9.90
CA ALA A 57 9.50 1.78 -11.02
C ALA A 57 8.47 1.41 -12.10
N ALA A 58 8.70 1.85 -13.34
CA ALA A 58 7.84 1.59 -14.49
C ALA A 58 7.77 0.11 -14.94
N GLU A 59 8.40 -0.79 -14.18
CA GLU A 59 8.55 -2.21 -14.50
C GLU A 59 7.47 -3.09 -13.83
N PHE A 60 6.74 -2.56 -12.84
CA PHE A 60 5.73 -3.32 -12.10
C PHE A 60 4.33 -3.03 -12.64
N ALA A 61 3.75 -4.01 -13.33
CA ALA A 61 2.32 -4.02 -13.60
C ALA A 61 1.54 -4.62 -12.41
N PRO A 62 0.29 -4.18 -12.17
CA PRO A 62 -0.56 -4.78 -11.13
C PRO A 62 -0.73 -6.28 -11.35
N VAL A 63 -0.69 -7.07 -10.26
CA VAL A 63 -1.01 -8.50 -10.32
C VAL A 63 -2.50 -8.66 -10.65
N HIS A 64 -2.81 -9.30 -11.79
CA HIS A 64 -4.20 -9.52 -12.22
C HIS A 64 -4.90 -10.58 -11.35
N THR A 65 -6.23 -10.56 -11.30
CA THR A 65 -7.05 -11.51 -10.52
C THR A 65 -6.82 -12.98 -10.87
N ASN A 66 -6.22 -13.27 -12.03
CA ASN A 66 -5.90 -14.61 -12.50
C ASN A 66 -4.48 -15.09 -12.13
N GLY A 67 -3.69 -14.26 -11.43
CA GLY A 67 -2.32 -14.62 -11.03
C GLY A 67 -1.28 -14.55 -12.15
N ASP A 68 -1.61 -13.94 -13.29
CA ASP A 68 -0.68 -13.76 -14.40
C ASP A 68 0.39 -12.71 -14.07
N TYR A 69 1.65 -13.12 -14.14
CA TYR A 69 2.86 -12.31 -13.97
C TYR A 69 3.62 -12.23 -15.32
N PRO A 70 3.97 -11.05 -15.85
CA PRO A 70 3.26 -9.76 -15.85
C PRO A 70 2.48 -9.54 -17.17
N PRO A 71 1.42 -8.71 -17.17
CA PRO A 71 0.82 -8.22 -18.41
C PRO A 71 1.82 -7.33 -19.18
N THR A 72 1.81 -7.42 -20.51
CA THR A 72 2.72 -6.72 -21.44
C THR A 72 2.47 -5.22 -21.57
N VAL A 73 2.03 -4.54 -20.51
CA VAL A 73 1.69 -3.12 -20.56
C VAL A 73 2.43 -2.44 -19.42
N ALA A 74 3.38 -1.57 -19.78
CA ALA A 74 3.91 -0.57 -18.87
C ALA A 74 2.73 0.32 -18.47
N VAL A 75 2.12 0.02 -17.32
CA VAL A 75 1.13 0.90 -16.71
C VAL A 75 1.92 1.90 -15.90
N ASP A 76 1.62 3.19 -16.08
CA ASP A 76 2.27 4.30 -15.37
C ASP A 76 2.52 3.93 -13.90
N SER A 77 3.77 4.04 -13.46
CA SER A 77 4.14 3.79 -12.08
C SER A 77 3.50 4.85 -11.18
N ASP A 78 2.33 4.52 -10.63
CA ASP A 78 1.61 5.41 -9.72
C ASP A 78 2.00 5.13 -8.27
N ALA A 79 3.15 5.66 -7.87
CA ALA A 79 3.63 5.54 -6.49
C ALA A 79 2.62 6.09 -5.48
N ALA A 80 1.85 7.12 -5.84
CA ALA A 80 0.79 7.64 -4.98
C ALA A 80 -0.35 6.62 -4.84
N GLY A 81 -0.79 5.99 -5.92
CA GLY A 81 -1.78 4.92 -5.90
C GLY A 81 -1.34 3.74 -5.03
N TYR A 82 -0.19 3.14 -5.34
CA TYR A 82 0.34 1.96 -4.64
C TYR A 82 0.63 2.18 -3.15
N LEU A 83 0.94 3.42 -2.73
CA LEU A 83 1.26 3.78 -1.35
C LEU A 83 0.18 4.62 -0.66
N SER A 84 -1.00 4.81 -1.28
CA SER A 84 -2.09 5.60 -0.69
C SER A 84 -2.78 4.90 0.48
N ILE A 85 -2.68 3.57 0.56
CA ILE A 85 -3.13 2.74 1.68
C ILE A 85 -1.99 1.83 2.15
N MET A 86 -1.90 1.63 3.45
CA MET A 86 -0.95 0.72 4.10
C MET A 86 -1.66 -0.05 5.20
N GLY A 87 -1.08 -1.18 5.62
CA GLY A 87 -1.62 -2.03 6.69
C GLY A 87 -1.42 -1.45 8.09
N ILE A 88 -1.62 -0.15 8.27
CA ILE A 88 -1.50 0.60 9.53
C ILE A 88 -2.89 1.07 9.96
N TYR A 89 -3.31 0.67 11.15
CA TYR A 89 -4.67 0.81 11.67
C TYR A 89 -4.68 1.43 13.06
N PRO A 90 -5.76 2.12 13.46
CA PRO A 90 -5.90 2.64 14.81
C PRO A 90 -6.06 1.48 15.79
N VAL A 91 -5.31 1.52 16.88
CA VAL A 91 -5.42 0.56 17.99
C VAL A 91 -6.71 0.80 18.77
N THR A 92 -7.07 2.08 18.99
CA THR A 92 -8.29 2.48 19.68
C THR A 92 -9.00 3.55 18.86
N PRO A 93 -10.24 3.31 18.40
CA PRO A 93 -11.02 4.29 17.66
C PRO A 93 -11.16 5.61 18.43
N GLY A 94 -11.02 6.73 17.73
CA GLY A 94 -11.10 8.08 18.29
C GLY A 94 -9.81 8.60 18.95
N LEU A 95 -8.78 7.76 19.12
CA LEU A 95 -7.46 8.21 19.59
C LEU A 95 -6.54 8.49 18.40
N SER A 96 -5.68 9.49 18.56
CA SER A 96 -4.68 9.83 17.56
C SER A 96 -3.38 10.29 18.20
N CYS A 97 -2.37 10.53 17.36
CA CYS A 97 -1.04 11.02 17.69
C CYS A 97 -0.74 12.33 16.94
N GLU A 98 -1.73 13.22 16.85
CA GLU A 98 -1.57 14.52 16.17
C GLU A 98 -0.32 15.25 16.69
N SER A 99 0.44 15.86 15.77
CA SER A 99 1.69 16.58 16.10
C SER A 99 2.80 15.67 16.65
N LYS A 100 2.77 14.38 16.32
CA LYS A 100 3.87 13.42 16.55
C LYS A 100 4.31 12.79 15.23
N PRO A 101 5.55 12.29 15.15
CA PRO A 101 5.96 11.34 14.12
C PRO A 101 5.00 10.15 14.00
N LEU A 102 4.78 9.66 12.78
CA LEU A 102 3.98 8.46 12.54
C LEU A 102 4.91 7.24 12.50
N ASN A 103 5.23 6.73 13.68
CA ASN A 103 6.02 5.51 13.89
C ASN A 103 5.57 4.83 15.19
N SER A 104 5.95 3.56 15.38
CA SER A 104 5.52 2.76 16.54
C SER A 104 6.01 3.26 17.91
N GLU A 105 7.03 4.11 17.97
CA GLU A 105 7.56 4.65 19.23
C GLU A 105 6.77 5.90 19.67
N ASP A 106 6.53 6.82 18.74
CA ASP A 106 5.93 8.12 19.01
C ASP A 106 4.39 8.13 18.87
N CYS A 107 3.84 7.15 18.15
CA CYS A 107 2.42 7.08 17.81
C CYS A 107 1.80 5.69 18.11
N PRO A 108 1.84 5.21 19.38
CA PRO A 108 1.35 3.88 19.76
C PRO A 108 -0.18 3.71 19.63
N GLN A 109 -0.92 4.77 19.31
CA GLN A 109 -2.35 4.73 19.00
C GLN A 109 -2.64 4.09 17.64
N TRP A 110 -1.59 3.84 16.83
CA TRP A 110 -1.65 3.15 15.56
C TRP A 110 -0.72 1.93 15.60
N ALA A 111 -1.04 0.92 14.80
CA ALA A 111 -0.24 -0.30 14.72
C ALA A 111 -0.32 -0.89 13.31
N ALA A 112 0.75 -1.55 12.89
CA ALA A 112 0.68 -2.45 11.74
C ALA A 112 -0.22 -3.64 12.09
N LYS A 113 -0.99 -4.12 11.11
CA LYS A 113 -1.79 -5.34 11.28
C LYS A 113 -0.88 -6.51 11.69
N PRO A 114 -1.25 -7.29 12.73
CA PRO A 114 -0.51 -8.48 13.09
C PRO A 114 -0.38 -9.43 11.91
N ASP A 115 0.73 -10.18 11.86
CA ASP A 115 0.86 -11.28 10.92
C ASP A 115 -0.24 -12.32 11.20
N PRO A 116 -1.01 -12.78 10.20
CA PRO A 116 -1.98 -13.85 10.40
C PRO A 116 -1.38 -15.13 11.02
N GLN A 117 -0.09 -15.38 10.79
CA GLN A 117 0.67 -16.50 11.36
C GLN A 117 1.23 -16.21 12.76
N ALA A 118 1.28 -14.95 13.18
CA ALA A 118 1.78 -14.51 14.49
C ALA A 118 0.87 -13.41 15.09
N PRO A 119 -0.40 -13.72 15.42
CA PRO A 119 -1.38 -12.73 15.85
C PRO A 119 -1.05 -12.04 17.18
N ASP A 120 -0.21 -12.67 18.02
CA ASP A 120 0.20 -12.14 19.32
C ASP A 120 1.42 -11.21 19.25
N VAL A 121 2.05 -11.07 18.08
CA VAL A 121 3.24 -10.23 17.90
C VAL A 121 2.83 -8.83 17.48
N VAL A 122 3.20 -7.84 18.29
CA VAL A 122 3.08 -6.42 17.90
C VAL A 122 4.13 -6.14 16.84
N MET A 123 3.67 -5.84 15.63
CA MET A 123 4.52 -5.53 14.51
C MET A 123 4.98 -4.06 14.60
N PRO A 124 6.29 -3.78 14.62
CA PRO A 124 6.77 -2.41 14.53
C PRO A 124 6.37 -1.81 13.18
N TYR A 125 6.14 -0.50 13.17
CA TYR A 125 5.90 0.24 11.94
C TYR A 125 6.62 1.59 11.97
N TRP A 126 6.96 2.08 10.78
CA TRP A 126 7.60 3.38 10.59
C TRP A 126 7.13 3.99 9.28
N VAL A 127 6.52 5.17 9.32
CA VAL A 127 6.15 5.94 8.11
C VAL A 127 6.99 7.19 7.98
N THR A 128 7.17 7.95 9.05
CA THR A 128 7.93 9.20 9.01
C THR A 128 8.33 9.69 10.39
N ASP A 129 9.48 10.37 10.47
CA ASP A 129 9.89 11.18 11.62
C ASP A 129 9.44 12.65 11.52
N LYS A 130 8.84 13.03 10.38
CA LYS A 130 8.32 14.37 10.17
C LYS A 130 7.02 14.54 10.96
N ILE A 131 6.88 15.70 11.60
CA ILE A 131 5.69 16.06 12.34
C ILE A 131 4.67 16.71 11.40
N PHE A 132 3.45 16.20 11.46
CA PHE A 132 2.26 16.65 10.74
C PHE A 132 1.17 16.98 11.77
N LYS A 133 0.15 17.77 11.41
CA LYS A 133 -1.05 17.97 12.25
C LYS A 133 -2.06 16.85 12.03
N GLU A 134 -1.53 15.65 11.85
CA GLU A 134 -2.23 14.47 11.40
C GLU A 134 -1.65 13.23 12.13
N PRO A 135 -2.40 12.13 12.28
CA PRO A 135 -3.76 11.95 11.78
C PRO A 135 -4.77 12.60 12.72
N GLY A 136 -5.96 12.92 12.24
CA GLY A 136 -7.06 13.38 13.07
C GLY A 136 -7.65 12.27 13.94
N THR A 137 -8.60 12.66 14.79
CA THR A 137 -9.36 11.74 15.65
C THR A 137 -10.57 11.10 14.95
N THR A 138 -10.79 11.44 13.67
CA THR A 138 -11.87 10.89 12.82
C THR A 138 -11.53 9.48 12.31
N ASN A 139 -10.90 8.65 13.13
CA ASN A 139 -10.62 7.24 12.81
C ASN A 139 -11.69 6.30 13.38
N CYS A 140 -11.74 5.09 12.84
CA CYS A 140 -12.70 4.05 13.20
C CYS A 140 -12.02 2.68 13.28
N ALA A 141 -12.65 1.72 13.98
CA ALA A 141 -12.12 0.37 14.06
C ALA A 141 -11.96 -0.23 12.66
N GLY A 142 -10.74 -0.67 12.32
CA GLY A 142 -10.43 -1.27 11.01
C GLY A 142 -10.24 -0.28 9.86
N CYS A 143 -10.34 1.02 10.10
CA CYS A 143 -10.10 2.06 9.08
C CYS A 143 -8.60 2.34 8.95
N SER A 144 -8.08 2.40 7.73
CA SER A 144 -6.68 2.77 7.49
C SER A 144 -6.52 4.29 7.31
N LEU A 145 -5.26 4.72 7.36
CA LEU A 145 -4.86 6.05 6.88
C LEU A 145 -4.92 6.12 5.35
N TYR A 146 -5.17 7.32 4.85
CA TYR A 146 -4.80 7.75 3.50
C TYR A 146 -3.44 8.44 3.56
N PHE A 147 -2.52 8.13 2.65
CA PHE A 147 -1.21 8.78 2.55
C PHE A 147 -1.09 9.59 1.26
N ASN A 148 -0.61 10.82 1.39
CA ASN A 148 -0.42 11.73 0.27
C ASN A 148 1.07 11.92 -0.03
N TRP A 149 1.41 11.92 -1.32
CA TRP A 149 2.78 11.92 -1.82
C TRP A 149 2.99 13.04 -2.84
N ASN A 150 4.08 13.77 -2.73
CA ASN A 150 4.57 14.64 -3.78
C ASN A 150 5.33 13.80 -4.80
N LEU A 151 4.77 13.69 -6.01
CA LEU A 151 5.36 12.94 -7.12
C LEU A 151 6.24 13.81 -8.03
N ASP A 152 6.27 15.13 -7.85
CA ASP A 152 7.11 16.05 -8.64
C ASP A 152 8.60 15.98 -8.23
N VAL A 153 8.92 15.16 -7.23
CA VAL A 153 10.26 14.95 -6.70
C VAL A 153 10.63 13.48 -6.77
N GLN A 154 11.90 13.19 -7.08
CA GLN A 154 12.42 11.82 -7.15
C GLN A 154 13.50 11.60 -6.08
N PRO A 155 13.32 10.68 -5.13
CA PRO A 155 12.12 9.84 -4.93
C PRO A 155 10.91 10.65 -4.41
N PRO A 156 9.67 10.15 -4.59
CA PRO A 156 8.47 10.75 -4.01
C PRO A 156 8.60 11.01 -2.50
N VAL A 157 8.01 12.10 -2.04
CA VAL A 157 8.08 12.53 -0.64
C VAL A 157 6.68 12.60 -0.04
N LEU A 158 6.51 12.03 1.16
CA LEU A 158 5.26 12.11 1.91
C LEU A 158 4.91 13.57 2.26
N THR A 159 3.73 14.02 1.87
CA THR A 159 3.23 15.38 2.11
C THR A 159 2.19 15.47 3.21
N GLY A 160 1.61 14.34 3.60
CA GLY A 160 0.65 14.25 4.69
C GLY A 160 -0.02 12.88 4.71
N TYR A 161 -0.89 12.67 5.68
CA TYR A 161 -1.72 11.48 5.82
C TYR A 161 -2.95 11.83 6.64
N GLU A 162 -4.06 11.10 6.51
CA GLU A 162 -5.27 11.40 7.29
C GLU A 162 -6.06 10.13 7.63
N ALA A 163 -6.68 10.14 8.80
CA ALA A 163 -7.66 9.15 9.21
C ALA A 163 -9.01 9.44 8.56
N ILE A 164 -9.43 8.59 7.63
CA ILE A 164 -10.68 8.80 6.89
C ILE A 164 -11.75 7.81 7.35
N ASN A 165 -12.84 8.31 7.92
CA ASN A 165 -14.02 7.50 8.26
C ASN A 165 -15.07 7.54 7.14
N LEU A 166 -14.84 6.79 6.06
CA LEU A 166 -15.85 6.56 5.00
C LEU A 166 -16.87 5.50 5.43
N ASN A 167 -17.73 5.83 6.39
CA ASN A 167 -18.74 4.90 6.95
C ASN A 167 -18.10 3.60 7.52
N GLY A 168 -17.01 3.74 8.27
CA GLY A 168 -16.31 2.61 8.87
C GLY A 168 -15.39 1.83 7.91
N LYS A 169 -15.16 2.31 6.69
CA LYS A 169 -14.38 1.57 5.67
C LYS A 169 -12.93 2.00 5.51
N GLY A 170 -12.55 3.21 5.93
CA GLY A 170 -11.24 3.77 5.57
C GLY A 170 -11.19 4.32 4.15
N TRP A 171 -9.98 4.72 3.70
CA TRP A 171 -9.72 5.07 2.30
C TRP A 171 -9.64 3.82 1.41
N SER A 172 -9.82 3.98 0.11
CA SER A 172 -9.71 2.92 -0.90
C SER A 172 -8.76 3.31 -2.01
N SER A 173 -8.00 2.33 -2.53
CA SER A 173 -7.06 2.53 -3.63
C SER A 173 -7.27 1.51 -4.75
N PRO A 174 -7.14 1.92 -6.04
CA PRO A 174 -7.10 0.98 -7.16
C PRO A 174 -5.81 0.13 -7.19
N HIS A 175 -4.75 0.58 -6.51
CA HIS A 175 -3.44 -0.07 -6.47
C HIS A 175 -2.91 -0.17 -5.04
N PHE A 176 -2.23 -1.26 -4.72
CA PHE A 176 -1.67 -1.47 -3.37
C PHE A 176 -0.51 -2.46 -3.42
N LEU A 177 0.39 -2.37 -2.45
CA LEU A 177 1.51 -3.29 -2.30
C LEU A 177 1.17 -4.39 -1.29
N CYS A 178 1.48 -5.63 -1.63
CA CYS A 178 1.49 -6.74 -0.69
C CYS A 178 2.93 -7.10 -0.32
N GLU A 179 3.14 -7.48 0.94
CA GLU A 179 4.43 -7.95 1.47
C GLU A 179 4.32 -9.35 2.08
N VAL A 180 5.44 -10.07 2.16
CA VAL A 180 5.51 -11.43 2.69
C VAL A 180 5.32 -11.56 4.21
N GLY A 181 5.09 -10.46 4.93
CA GLY A 181 5.05 -10.48 6.40
C GLY A 181 6.42 -10.68 7.04
N ASP A 182 6.46 -10.96 8.34
CA ASP A 182 7.70 -11.42 8.99
C ASP A 182 7.85 -12.90 8.70
N LYS A 183 8.86 -13.30 7.91
CA LYS A 183 9.31 -14.69 8.00
C LYS A 183 9.97 -14.85 9.35
N LEU A 184 9.27 -15.44 10.32
CA LEU A 184 9.88 -15.96 11.53
C LEU A 184 10.78 -17.14 11.16
N GLY A 185 12.00 -16.82 10.74
CA GLY A 185 13.05 -17.76 10.39
C GLY A 185 14.37 -17.00 10.26
N ALA A 186 15.44 -17.53 10.84
CA ALA A 186 16.78 -16.95 10.70
C ALA A 186 17.11 -16.72 9.22
N PRO A 187 17.93 -15.70 8.88
CA PRO A 187 18.44 -15.57 7.52
C PRO A 187 19.04 -16.90 7.10
N GLU A 188 18.63 -17.44 5.96
CA GLU A 188 19.25 -18.62 5.38
C GLU A 188 20.74 -18.32 5.24
N GLY A 189 21.55 -19.04 6.02
CA GLY A 189 23.01 -18.94 6.04
C GLY A 189 23.67 -19.71 4.90
#